data_AF-A0A7J6VHD9-F1
#
_entry.id   AF-A0A7J6VHD9-F1
#
_cell.length_a   1.000
_cell.length_b   1.000
_cell.length_c   1.000
_cell.angle_alpha   90.00
_cell.angle_beta   90.00
_cell.angle_gamma   90.00
#
_symmetry.space_group_name_H-M   'P 1'
#
loop_
_entity.id
_entity.type
_entity.pdbx_description
1 polymer ?
#
loop_
_entity_poly.entity_id
_entity_poly.type
_entity_poly.pdbx_seq_one_letter_code
_entity_poly.pdbx_strand_id
1 'polypeptide(L)'
;MRRNAKIQSAHRAISDISMELDKLAEQVSTIDKIISSGKNVPEVQITILVEMLMRQAIKLESISAEGDASAQKSLQGKRVQKCVETLDVLKRSNAKVKPVVVVTTTKKWETFDPPSTTTWEYFD
;
A
#
# COMPACT_ATOMS: atom_id res chain seq x y z
N MET A 1 27.17 23.10 -26.36
CA MET A 1 26.92 21.65 -26.13
C MET A 1 26.42 21.27 -24.73
N ARG A 2 26.86 21.91 -23.62
CA ARG A 2 26.50 21.52 -22.23
C ARG A 2 24.98 21.54 -21.90
N ARG A 3 24.19 22.42 -22.53
CA ARG A 3 22.73 22.49 -22.32
C ARG A 3 21.99 21.26 -22.87
N ASN A 4 22.34 20.80 -24.07
CA ASN A 4 21.75 19.58 -24.67
C ASN A 4 22.05 18.33 -23.85
N ALA A 5 23.27 18.20 -23.31
CA ALA A 5 23.62 17.06 -22.46
C ALA A 5 22.75 16.99 -21.18
N LYS A 6 22.50 18.13 -20.53
CA LYS A 6 21.60 18.21 -19.36
C LYS A 6 20.15 17.87 -19.72
N ILE A 7 19.65 18.40 -20.83
CA ILE A 7 18.29 18.12 -21.31
C ILE A 7 18.12 16.63 -21.61
N GLN A 8 19.06 16.00 -22.31
CA GLN A 8 18.98 14.57 -22.58
C GLN A 8 19.10 13.72 -21.30
N SER A 9 19.87 14.19 -20.31
CA SER A 9 19.97 13.52 -19.01
C SER A 9 18.64 13.54 -18.25
N ALA A 10 17.91 14.65 -18.28
CA ALA A 10 16.59 14.75 -17.63
C ALA A 10 15.57 13.81 -18.28
N HIS A 11 15.51 13.79 -19.63
CA HIS A 11 14.63 12.89 -20.35
C HIS A 11 14.90 11.42 -20.03
N ARG A 12 16.18 10.99 -20.02
CA ARG A 12 16.56 9.62 -19.65
C ARG A 12 16.12 9.27 -18.23
N ALA A 13 16.43 10.13 -17.25
CA ALA A 13 16.03 9.90 -15.87
C ALA A 13 14.50 9.80 -15.68
N ILE A 14 13.73 10.63 -16.42
CA ILE A 14 12.27 10.57 -16.40
C ILE A 14 11.77 9.26 -17.06
N SER A 15 12.37 8.83 -18.16
CA SER A 15 12.04 7.56 -18.81
C SER A 15 12.31 6.37 -17.90
N ASP A 16 13.43 6.34 -17.19
CA ASP A 16 13.76 5.27 -16.25
C ASP A 16 12.73 5.19 -15.11
N ILE A 17 12.32 6.35 -14.56
CA ILE A 17 11.24 6.43 -13.57
C ILE A 17 9.92 5.95 -14.17
N SER A 18 9.59 6.33 -15.41
CA SER A 18 8.37 5.89 -16.09
C SER A 18 8.30 4.37 -16.19
N MET A 19 9.39 3.72 -16.58
CA MET A 19 9.46 2.25 -16.67
C MET A 19 9.25 1.58 -15.32
N GLU A 20 9.79 2.15 -14.25
CA GLU A 20 9.57 1.61 -12.91
C GLU A 20 8.13 1.85 -12.44
N LEU A 21 7.55 3.01 -12.75
CA LEU A 21 6.13 3.28 -12.47
C LEU A 21 5.19 2.36 -13.23
N ASP A 22 5.55 1.92 -14.45
CA ASP A 22 4.76 0.95 -15.21
C ASP A 22 4.65 -0.39 -14.44
N LYS A 23 5.77 -0.89 -13.89
CA LYS A 23 5.80 -2.11 -13.08
C LYS A 23 5.01 -1.96 -11.79
N LEU A 24 5.16 -0.83 -11.10
CA LEU A 24 4.42 -0.59 -9.86
C LEU A 24 2.91 -0.48 -10.14
N ALA A 25 2.52 0.17 -11.24
CA ALA A 25 1.12 0.25 -11.65
C ALA A 25 0.53 -1.13 -12.00
N GLU A 26 1.32 -2.03 -12.59
CA GLU A 26 0.91 -3.42 -12.81
C GLU A 26 0.67 -4.18 -11.49
N GLN A 27 1.52 -3.95 -10.48
CA GLN A 27 1.30 -4.50 -9.14
C GLN A 27 0.04 -3.92 -8.48
N VAL A 28 -0.23 -2.61 -8.62
CA VAL A 28 -1.49 -2.00 -8.17
C VAL A 28 -2.69 -2.69 -8.83
N SER A 29 -2.64 -2.92 -10.14
CA SER A 29 -3.71 -3.60 -10.87
C SER A 29 -3.91 -5.04 -10.40
N THR A 30 -2.82 -5.74 -10.09
CA THR A 30 -2.88 -7.11 -9.54
C THR A 30 -3.56 -7.13 -8.18
N ILE A 31 -3.19 -6.22 -7.27
CA ILE A 31 -3.82 -6.07 -5.96
C ILE A 31 -5.31 -5.73 -6.11
N ASP A 32 -5.65 -4.82 -7.01
CA ASP A 32 -7.04 -4.46 -7.32
C ASP A 32 -7.87 -5.68 -7.75
N LYS A 33 -7.36 -6.48 -8.70
CA LYS A 33 -8.03 -7.71 -9.15
C LYS A 33 -8.24 -8.71 -8.02
N ILE A 34 -7.25 -8.88 -7.14
CA ILE A 34 -7.35 -9.80 -5.99
C ILE A 34 -8.45 -9.33 -5.03
N ILE A 35 -8.44 -8.05 -4.65
CA ILE A 35 -9.43 -7.48 -3.73
C ILE A 35 -10.83 -7.49 -4.36
N SER A 36 -10.93 -7.12 -5.64
CA SER A 36 -12.19 -7.16 -6.40
C SER A 36 -12.75 -8.58 -6.53
N SER A 37 -11.90 -9.61 -6.47
CA SER A 37 -12.33 -11.03 -6.39
C SER A 37 -12.73 -11.49 -4.97
N GLY A 38 -12.73 -10.58 -3.99
CA GLY A 38 -13.10 -10.87 -2.60
C GLY A 38 -12.00 -11.59 -1.80
N LYS A 39 -10.76 -11.59 -2.28
CA LYS A 39 -9.61 -12.18 -1.57
C LYS A 39 -8.87 -11.09 -0.81
N ASN A 40 -8.37 -11.44 0.38
CA ASN A 40 -7.61 -10.52 1.21
C ASN A 40 -6.14 -10.46 0.76
N VAL A 41 -5.57 -9.26 0.74
CA VAL A 41 -4.14 -8.99 0.51
C VAL A 41 -3.50 -8.57 1.84
N PRO A 42 -2.32 -9.09 2.23
CA PRO A 42 -1.63 -8.63 3.42
C PRO A 42 -1.38 -7.12 3.37
N GLU A 43 -1.79 -6.39 4.42
CA GLU A 43 -1.69 -4.92 4.46
C GLU A 43 -0.26 -4.42 4.21
N VAL A 44 0.74 -5.18 4.69
CA VAL A 44 2.16 -4.89 4.47
C VAL A 44 2.53 -4.79 2.99
N GLN A 45 1.91 -5.57 2.10
CA GLN A 45 2.17 -5.49 0.66
C GLN A 45 1.66 -4.16 0.08
N ILE A 46 0.49 -3.71 0.52
CA ILE A 46 -0.06 -2.41 0.10
C ILE A 46 0.83 -1.27 0.60
N THR A 47 1.27 -1.32 1.86
CA THR A 47 2.18 -0.32 2.45
C THR A 47 3.52 -0.27 1.73
N ILE A 48 4.15 -1.41 1.45
CA ILE A 48 5.41 -1.47 0.69
C ILE A 48 5.23 -0.83 -0.70
N LEU A 49 4.13 -1.11 -1.38
CA LEU A 49 3.88 -0.56 -2.71
C LEU A 49 3.70 0.97 -2.68
N VAL A 50 3.01 1.50 -1.65
CA VAL A 50 2.93 2.94 -1.41
C VAL A 50 4.33 3.53 -1.17
N GLU A 51 5.16 2.91 -0.34
CA GLU A 51 6.53 3.37 -0.10
C GLU A 51 7.38 3.38 -1.38
N MET A 52 7.27 2.35 -2.21
CA MET A 52 7.97 2.29 -3.51
C MET A 52 7.53 3.42 -4.44
N LEU A 53 6.22 3.71 -4.51
CA LEU A 53 5.69 4.85 -5.28
C LEU A 53 6.19 6.20 -4.75
N MET A 54 6.21 6.38 -3.43
CA MET A 54 6.73 7.61 -2.80
C MET A 54 8.21 7.82 -3.07
N ARG A 55 9.01 6.75 -3.12
CA ARG A 55 10.43 6.82 -3.54
C ARG A 55 10.56 7.31 -4.99
N GLN A 56 9.68 6.88 -5.90
CA GLN A 56 9.67 7.41 -7.27
C GLN A 56 9.25 8.87 -7.31
N ALA A 57 8.28 9.31 -6.49
CA ALA A 57 7.89 10.72 -6.39
C ALA A 57 9.08 11.61 -5.99
N ILE A 58 9.83 11.21 -4.95
CA ILE A 58 11.00 11.96 -4.47
C ILE A 58 12.08 12.02 -5.55
N LYS A 59 12.37 10.90 -6.22
CA LYS A 59 13.32 10.87 -7.33
C LYS A 59 12.88 11.80 -8.46
N LEU A 60 11.61 11.77 -8.82
CA LEU A 60 11.06 12.60 -9.87
C LEU A 60 11.18 14.09 -9.52
N GLU A 61 10.90 14.47 -8.27
CA GLU A 61 11.03 15.86 -7.80
C GLU A 61 12.48 16.36 -7.90
N SER A 62 13.46 15.50 -7.61
CA SER A 62 14.88 15.85 -7.70
C SER A 62 15.38 16.15 -9.12
N ILE A 63 14.62 15.79 -10.17
CA ILE A 63 15.00 16.06 -11.56
C ILE A 63 14.70 17.53 -11.91
N SER A 64 15.75 18.27 -12.26
CA SER A 64 15.64 19.59 -12.88
C SER A 64 15.30 19.43 -14.37
N ALA A 65 14.09 19.83 -14.76
CA ALA A 65 13.58 19.72 -16.12
C ALA A 65 12.98 21.04 -16.62
N GLU A 66 13.23 21.39 -17.88
CA GLU A 66 12.69 22.57 -18.58
C GLU A 66 11.98 22.11 -19.87
N GLY A 67 11.05 22.93 -20.38
CA GLY A 67 10.35 22.65 -21.63
C GLY A 67 9.60 21.31 -21.60
N ASP A 68 9.73 20.52 -22.68
CA ASP A 68 9.02 19.24 -22.84
C ASP A 68 9.33 18.23 -21.72
N ALA A 69 10.57 18.21 -21.22
CA ALA A 69 10.94 17.35 -20.09
C ALA A 69 10.14 17.71 -18.83
N SER A 70 9.79 18.98 -18.62
CA SER A 70 8.97 19.41 -17.49
C SER A 70 7.53 18.90 -17.63
N ALA A 71 6.97 18.94 -18.85
CA ALA A 71 5.66 18.37 -19.13
C ALA A 71 5.65 16.84 -18.90
N GLN A 72 6.70 16.13 -19.33
CA GLN A 72 6.86 14.70 -19.05
C GLN A 72 7.00 14.40 -17.55
N LYS A 73 7.81 15.19 -16.82
CA LYS A 73 7.93 15.09 -15.35
C LYS A 73 6.56 15.26 -14.69
N SER A 74 5.78 16.27 -15.08
CA SER A 74 4.43 16.51 -14.54
C SER A 74 3.48 15.33 -14.80
N LEU A 75 3.54 14.75 -16.01
CA LEU A 75 2.74 13.58 -16.34
C LEU A 75 3.07 12.39 -15.43
N GLN A 76 4.35 12.09 -15.22
CA GLN A 76 4.75 11.01 -14.31
C GLN A 76 4.32 11.29 -12.86
N GLY A 77 4.36 12.56 -12.42
CA GLY A 77 3.88 12.96 -11.09
C GLY A 77 2.39 12.64 -10.89
N LYS A 78 1.55 12.96 -11.87
CA LYS A 78 0.12 12.60 -11.86
C LYS A 78 -0.10 11.09 -11.84
N ARG A 79 0.75 10.31 -12.52
CA ARG A 79 0.68 8.85 -12.49
C ARG A 79 0.99 8.28 -11.11
N VAL A 80 2.01 8.80 -10.44
CA VAL A 80 2.33 8.41 -9.06
C VAL A 80 1.14 8.68 -8.13
N GLN A 81 0.62 9.91 -8.18
CA GLN A 81 -0.52 10.31 -7.35
C GLN A 81 -1.72 9.39 -7.57
N LYS A 82 -2.10 9.13 -8.83
CA LYS A 82 -3.22 8.24 -9.16
C LYS A 82 -3.02 6.83 -8.59
N CYS A 83 -1.80 6.29 -8.64
CA CYS A 83 -1.51 4.96 -8.09
C CYS A 83 -1.65 4.94 -6.56
N VAL A 84 -1.15 5.96 -5.87
CA VAL A 84 -1.28 6.08 -4.41
C VAL A 84 -2.75 6.23 -3.99
N GLU A 85 -3.50 7.11 -4.63
CA GLU A 85 -4.94 7.28 -4.36
C GLU A 85 -5.72 5.98 -4.59
N THR A 86 -5.35 5.21 -5.63
CA THR A 86 -5.93 3.89 -5.90
C THR A 86 -5.61 2.93 -4.76
N LEU A 87 -4.35 2.86 -4.31
CA LEU A 87 -3.95 2.00 -3.19
C LEU A 87 -4.65 2.38 -1.87
N ASP A 88 -4.92 3.66 -1.62
CA ASP A 88 -5.68 4.09 -0.45
C ASP A 88 -7.12 3.58 -0.49
N VAL A 89 -7.76 3.61 -1.66
CA VAL A 89 -9.09 3.00 -1.87
C VAL A 89 -9.01 1.49 -1.66
N LEU A 90 -8.03 0.82 -2.26
CA LEU A 90 -7.83 -0.63 -2.15
C LEU A 90 -7.57 -1.05 -0.71
N LYS A 91 -6.79 -0.29 0.06
CA LYS A 91 -6.55 -0.55 1.49
C LYS A 91 -7.84 -0.58 2.28
N ARG A 92 -8.73 0.41 2.06
CA ARG A 92 -10.05 0.47 2.72
C ARG A 92 -10.97 -0.65 2.26
N SER A 93 -10.96 -0.99 0.97
CA SER A 93 -11.76 -2.10 0.44
C SER A 93 -11.29 -3.45 0.97
N ASN A 94 -9.97 -3.66 1.04
CA ASN A 94 -9.36 -4.88 1.56
C ASN A 94 -9.67 -5.12 3.04
N ALA A 95 -9.72 -4.05 3.85
CA ALA A 95 -10.13 -4.14 5.27
C ALA A 95 -11.59 -4.61 5.45
N LYS A 96 -12.43 -4.47 4.42
CA LYS A 96 -13.83 -4.98 4.42
C LYS A 96 -13.92 -6.43 3.97
N VAL A 97 -12.87 -6.97 3.36
CA VAL A 97 -12.81 -8.39 2.97
C VAL A 97 -12.68 -9.20 4.25
N LYS A 98 -13.75 -9.92 4.62
CA LYS A 98 -13.72 -10.83 5.75
C LYS A 98 -12.62 -11.86 5.51
N PRO A 99 -11.66 -12.05 6.42
CA PRO A 99 -10.73 -13.16 6.29
C PRO A 99 -11.57 -14.44 6.26
N VAL A 100 -11.35 -15.29 5.26
CA VAL A 100 -11.92 -16.64 5.26
C VAL A 100 -11.37 -17.30 6.51
N VAL A 101 -12.21 -17.37 7.54
CA VAL A 101 -11.94 -18.09 8.77
C VAL A 101 -11.87 -19.56 8.37
N VAL A 102 -10.67 -20.05 8.08
CA VAL A 102 -10.39 -21.47 8.20
C VAL A 102 -10.63 -21.79 9.67
N VAL A 103 -11.71 -22.51 9.91
CA VAL A 103 -12.13 -23.15 11.15
C VAL A 103 -10.96 -23.36 12.11
N THR A 104 -10.81 -22.43 13.05
CA THR A 104 -10.34 -22.74 14.40
C THR A 104 -11.44 -22.28 15.33
N THR A 105 -12.42 -23.17 15.48
CA THR A 105 -13.20 -23.34 16.70
C THR A 105 -12.27 -23.13 17.91
N THR A 106 -12.47 -22.04 18.67
CA THR A 106 -12.38 -21.94 20.14
C THR A 106 -12.29 -20.47 20.55
N LYS A 107 -13.41 -19.74 20.47
CA LYS A 107 -13.59 -18.52 21.28
C LYS A 107 -14.98 -18.52 21.91
N LYS A 108 -15.32 -19.65 22.53
CA LYS A 108 -16.26 -19.68 23.65
C LYS A 108 -15.43 -19.37 24.89
N TRP A 109 -15.52 -18.14 25.38
CA TRP A 109 -15.05 -17.82 26.72
C TRP A 109 -15.93 -18.60 27.68
N GLU A 110 -15.37 -19.57 28.39
CA GLU A 110 -16.08 -20.21 29.49
C GLU A 110 -16.23 -19.18 30.60
N THR A 111 -17.47 -18.87 30.92
CA THR A 111 -17.87 -18.21 32.15
C THR A 111 -17.21 -18.96 33.31
N PHE A 112 -16.28 -18.30 33.99
CA PHE A 112 -15.75 -18.80 35.25
C PHE A 112 -16.84 -18.61 36.31
N ASP A 113 -17.48 -19.69 36.72
CA ASP A 113 -18.28 -19.69 37.92
C ASP A 113 -17.35 -19.46 39.13
N PRO A 114 -17.65 -18.51 40.02
CA PRO A 114 -16.84 -18.30 41.22
C PRO A 114 -16.90 -19.57 42.09
N PRO A 115 -15.78 -20.02 42.67
CA PRO A 115 -15.80 -21.14 43.59
C PRO A 115 -16.75 -20.81 44.75
N SER A 116 -17.67 -21.74 45.04
CA SER A 116 -18.61 -21.64 46.15
C SER A 116 -17.83 -21.36 47.44
N THR A 117 -18.00 -20.17 47.99
CA THR A 117 -17.37 -19.74 49.24
C THR A 117 -17.72 -20.73 50.34
N THR A 118 -16.68 -21.37 50.88
CA THR A 118 -16.68 -22.15 52.11
C THR A 118 -17.48 -21.42 53.20
N THR A 119 -18.54 -22.08 53.68
CA THR A 119 -19.26 -21.68 54.89
C THR A 119 -18.32 -21.80 56.08
N TRP A 120 -17.96 -20.68 56.70
CA TRP A 120 -17.17 -20.67 57.93
C TRP A 120 -18.07 -21.02 59.10
N GLU A 121 -17.84 -22.16 59.74
CA GLU A 121 -18.42 -22.46 61.04
C GLU A 121 -17.67 -21.70 62.13
N TYR A 122 -18.42 -20.97 62.95
CA TYR A 122 -17.96 -20.36 64.19
C TYR A 122 -17.66 -21.49 65.18
N PHE A 123 -16.45 -21.51 65.73
CA PHE A 123 -16.15 -22.31 66.92
C PHE A 123 -16.35 -21.43 68.15
N ASP A 124 -17.16 -21.92 69.10
CA ASP A 124 -17.35 -21.36 70.46
C ASP A 124 -16.06 -21.42 71.29
#